data_AF-A0AA38XZS3-F1
#
_entry.id   AF-A0AA38XZS3-F1
#
_cell.length_a   1.000
_cell.length_b   1.000
_cell.length_c   1.000
_cell.angle_alpha   90.00
_cell.angle_beta   90.00
_cell.angle_gamma   90.00
#
_symmetry.space_group_name_H-M   'P 1'
#
loop_
_entity.id
_entity.type
_entity.pdbx_description
1 polymer ?
#
loop_
_entity_poly.entity_id
_entity_poly.type
_entity_poly.pdbx_seq_one_letter_code
_entity_poly.pdbx_strand_id
1 'polypeptide(L)'
;MSAPQDDYTPGADSIEGASGADTTQNDYKSRTGQSHIPVQNDEAPVEDPIDPNNADSDEQLARDDTDAIDQGNIVDERTRGATKNYREPGDEEGLPGPEDGSSRVAGGPN
;
A
#
# COMPACT_ATOMS: atom_id res chain seq x y z
N MET A 1 -26.77 26.44 -36.50
CA MET A 1 -26.50 25.02 -36.78
C MET A 1 -26.30 24.33 -35.44
N SER A 2 -27.30 23.61 -34.93
CA SER A 2 -27.20 22.86 -33.68
C SER A 2 -26.64 21.47 -34.00
N ALA A 3 -25.52 21.08 -33.42
CA ALA A 3 -25.00 19.73 -33.58
C ALA A 3 -26.00 18.73 -32.96
N PRO A 4 -26.27 17.58 -33.60
CA PRO A 4 -27.02 16.52 -32.96
C PRO A 4 -26.26 16.07 -31.70
N GLN A 5 -26.95 16.02 -30.56
CA GLN A 5 -26.44 15.32 -29.38
C GLN A 5 -26.55 13.84 -29.70
N ASP A 6 -25.41 13.20 -30.01
CA ASP A 6 -25.32 11.74 -30.02
C ASP A 6 -25.38 11.28 -28.55
N ASP A 7 -26.59 11.09 -28.05
CA ASP A 7 -26.82 10.48 -26.75
C ASP A 7 -26.29 9.04 -26.79
N TYR A 8 -25.11 8.83 -26.19
CA TYR A 8 -24.57 7.48 -25.98
C TYR A 8 -25.53 6.70 -25.09
N THR A 9 -26.36 5.87 -25.72
CA THR A 9 -27.16 4.85 -25.06
C THR A 9 -26.31 3.59 -25.07
N PRO A 10 -25.78 3.12 -23.92
CA PRO A 10 -25.11 1.83 -23.90
C PRO A 10 -26.13 0.77 -24.30
N GLY A 11 -26.00 0.26 -25.53
CA GLY A 11 -26.73 -0.91 -25.99
C GLY A 11 -26.34 -2.10 -25.09
N ALA A 12 -27.26 -3.04 -24.91
CA ALA A 12 -27.04 -4.24 -24.09
C ALA A 12 -25.79 -5.04 -24.52
N ASP A 13 -25.30 -4.84 -25.75
CA ASP A 13 -24.08 -5.44 -26.29
C ASP A 13 -22.76 -4.75 -25.85
N SER A 14 -22.80 -3.55 -25.27
CA SER A 14 -21.59 -2.80 -24.85
C SER A 14 -21.18 -3.04 -23.40
N ILE A 15 -21.94 -3.87 -22.66
CA ILE A 15 -21.50 -4.37 -21.36
C ILE A 15 -20.66 -5.62 -21.65
N GLU A 16 -19.36 -5.45 -21.88
CA GLU A 16 -18.41 -6.57 -21.77
C GLU A 16 -18.47 -7.09 -20.34
N GLY A 17 -19.27 -8.14 -20.13
CA GLY A 17 -19.69 -8.65 -18.81
C GLY A 17 -21.18 -9.00 -18.72
N ALA A 18 -22.03 -8.51 -19.63
CA ALA A 18 -23.42 -8.94 -19.78
C ALA A 18 -23.52 -10.25 -20.57
N SER A 19 -22.69 -11.23 -20.23
CA SER A 19 -23.30 -12.56 -20.13
C SER A 19 -24.43 -12.41 -19.12
N GLY A 20 -25.64 -12.89 -19.42
CA GLY A 20 -26.61 -13.25 -18.40
C GLY A 20 -26.08 -14.42 -17.56
N ALA A 21 -24.84 -14.31 -17.07
CA ALA A 21 -24.28 -15.12 -16.04
C ALA A 21 -25.07 -14.73 -14.82
N ASP A 22 -25.96 -15.63 -14.45
CA ASP A 22 -26.49 -15.65 -13.10
C ASP A 22 -25.30 -15.62 -12.15
N THR A 23 -25.04 -14.45 -11.55
CA THR A 23 -23.89 -14.24 -10.65
C THR A 23 -24.09 -14.93 -9.31
N THR A 24 -25.21 -15.65 -9.11
CA THR A 24 -25.51 -16.45 -7.92
C THR A 24 -25.11 -17.93 -8.07
N GLN A 25 -24.49 -18.28 -9.19
CA GLN A 25 -24.07 -19.64 -9.47
C GLN A 25 -22.88 -20.03 -8.59
N ASN A 26 -23.11 -21.00 -7.71
CA ASN A 26 -22.17 -21.46 -6.69
C ASN A 26 -21.43 -22.75 -7.08
N ASP A 27 -21.16 -22.95 -8.37
CA ASP A 27 -20.57 -24.20 -8.89
C ASP A 27 -19.16 -24.49 -8.35
N TYR A 28 -18.46 -23.46 -7.86
CA TYR A 28 -17.17 -23.55 -7.19
C TYR A 28 -17.26 -23.98 -5.72
N LYS A 29 -18.45 -23.96 -5.10
CA LYS A 29 -18.66 -24.40 -3.70
C LYS A 29 -18.30 -25.88 -3.57
N SER A 30 -17.59 -26.21 -2.49
CA SER A 30 -17.21 -27.59 -2.23
C SER A 30 -18.39 -28.50 -1.91
N ARG A 31 -18.32 -29.74 -2.43
CA ARG A 31 -19.28 -30.81 -2.17
C ARG A 31 -18.76 -31.74 -1.09
N THR A 32 -19.67 -32.36 -0.34
CA THR A 32 -19.32 -33.35 0.69
C THR A 32 -18.51 -34.50 0.09
N GLY A 33 -17.33 -34.79 0.65
CA GLY A 33 -16.47 -35.89 0.22
C GLY A 33 -15.42 -35.54 -0.84
N GLN A 34 -15.26 -34.27 -1.24
CA GLN A 34 -14.14 -33.84 -2.08
C GLN A 34 -12.86 -33.67 -1.26
N SER A 35 -11.72 -34.11 -1.81
CA SER A 35 -10.39 -34.03 -1.17
C SER A 35 -9.68 -32.69 -1.39
N HIS A 36 -10.42 -31.58 -1.47
CA HIS A 36 -9.89 -30.24 -1.71
C HIS A 36 -10.20 -29.29 -0.55
N ILE A 37 -9.55 -28.13 -0.53
CA ILE A 37 -9.83 -27.06 0.44
C ILE A 37 -11.30 -26.66 0.29
N PRO A 38 -12.09 -26.66 1.39
CA PRO A 38 -13.50 -26.30 1.33
C PRO A 38 -13.66 -24.82 0.97
N VAL A 39 -14.41 -24.57 -0.10
CA VAL A 39 -14.80 -23.23 -0.56
C VAL A 39 -16.28 -23.02 -0.24
N GLN A 40 -16.59 -21.87 0.35
CA GLN A 40 -17.96 -21.46 0.71
C GLN A 40 -18.69 -20.84 -0.50
N ASN A 41 -20.02 -20.75 -0.42
CA ASN A 41 -20.84 -20.01 -1.40
C ASN A 41 -20.74 -18.50 -1.17
N ASP A 42 -21.00 -17.70 -2.21
CA ASP A 42 -20.94 -16.23 -2.14
C ASP A 42 -21.92 -15.64 -1.11
N GLU A 43 -23.12 -16.23 -0.97
CA GLU A 43 -24.12 -15.74 -0.01
C GLU A 43 -23.94 -16.31 1.40
N ALA A 44 -22.87 -17.08 1.65
CA ALA A 44 -22.60 -17.59 2.99
C ALA A 44 -22.28 -16.41 3.91
N PRO A 45 -22.98 -16.27 5.06
CA PRO A 45 -22.61 -15.26 6.04
C PRO A 45 -21.22 -15.57 6.58
N VAL A 46 -20.33 -14.59 6.51
CA VAL A 46 -19.01 -14.62 7.11
C VAL A 46 -19.08 -13.84 8.42
N GLU A 47 -18.49 -14.37 9.48
CA GLU A 47 -18.42 -13.69 10.76
C GLU A 47 -17.43 -12.53 10.65
N ASP A 48 -17.93 -11.31 10.81
CA ASP A 48 -17.09 -10.12 10.91
C ASP A 48 -16.59 -10.00 12.36
N PRO A 49 -15.26 -9.98 12.61
CA PRO A 49 -14.73 -9.78 13.94
C PRO A 49 -15.05 -8.40 14.53
N ILE A 50 -15.54 -7.45 13.73
CA ILE A 50 -15.90 -6.10 14.15
C ILE A 50 -17.38 -6.05 14.49
N ASP A 51 -17.71 -5.59 15.71
CA ASP A 51 -19.09 -5.32 16.11
C ASP A 51 -19.62 -4.07 15.36
N PRO A 52 -20.63 -4.21 14.49
CA PRO A 52 -21.14 -3.11 13.67
C PRO A 52 -21.74 -1.98 14.51
N ASN A 53 -22.15 -2.23 15.76
CA ASN A 53 -22.69 -1.18 16.63
C ASN A 53 -21.59 -0.28 17.21
N ASN A 54 -20.36 -0.79 17.27
CA ASN A 54 -19.21 -0.11 17.84
C ASN A 54 -18.17 0.30 16.80
N ALA A 55 -18.27 -0.20 15.56
CA ALA A 55 -17.36 0.09 14.47
C ALA A 55 -17.19 1.60 14.21
N ASP A 56 -18.29 2.36 14.28
CA ASP A 56 -18.34 3.80 13.96
C ASP A 56 -18.28 4.68 15.21
N SER A 57 -17.68 4.18 16.30
CA SER A 57 -17.59 4.89 17.58
C SER A 57 -16.30 5.71 17.71
N ASP A 58 -16.38 6.82 18.45
CA ASP A 58 -15.21 7.65 18.78
C ASP A 58 -14.09 6.86 19.49
N GLU A 59 -14.45 5.79 20.21
CA GLU A 59 -13.50 4.90 20.89
C GLU A 59 -12.68 4.04 19.91
N GLN A 60 -13.26 3.67 18.75
CA GLN A 60 -12.48 3.00 17.70
C GLN A 60 -11.52 3.98 17.04
N LEU A 61 -11.98 5.19 16.70
CA LEU A 61 -11.13 6.23 16.10
C LEU A 61 -9.89 6.54 16.96
N ALA A 62 -10.05 6.65 18.28
CA ALA A 62 -8.93 6.92 19.18
C ALA A 62 -7.91 5.76 19.24
N ARG A 63 -8.39 4.51 19.13
CA ARG A 63 -7.52 3.33 19.04
C ARG A 63 -6.77 3.30 17.72
N ASP A 64 -7.48 3.51 16.61
CA ASP A 64 -6.90 3.57 15.27
C ASP A 64 -5.82 4.65 15.18
N ASP A 65 -6.06 5.84 15.73
CA ASP A 65 -5.08 6.93 15.77
C ASP A 65 -3.81 6.55 16.56
N THR A 66 -3.95 5.78 17.63
CA THR A 66 -2.83 5.33 18.47
C THR A 66 -2.02 4.24 17.79
N ASP A 67 -2.69 3.26 17.17
CA ASP A 67 -2.04 2.14 16.49
C ASP A 67 -1.40 2.57 15.15
N ALA A 68 -1.94 3.59 14.48
CA ALA A 68 -1.43 4.07 13.20
C ALA A 68 -0.12 4.87 13.32
N ILE A 69 0.14 5.52 14.46
CA ILE A 69 1.27 6.45 14.63
C ILE A 69 2.10 6.09 15.87
N ASP A 70 3.24 5.42 15.65
CA ASP A 70 4.28 5.26 16.68
C ASP A 70 5.08 6.55 16.84
N GLN A 71 4.75 7.32 17.89
CA GLN A 71 5.42 8.58 18.23
C GLN A 71 6.91 8.41 18.55
N GLY A 72 7.36 7.22 18.98
CA GLY A 72 8.77 6.97 19.30
C GLY A 72 9.70 6.96 18.09
N ASN A 73 9.15 6.71 16.89
CA ASN A 73 9.90 6.76 15.62
C ASN A 73 9.84 8.15 14.96
N ILE A 74 9.06 9.07 15.51
CA ILE A 74 8.91 10.42 14.98
C ILE A 74 10.00 11.31 15.58
N VAL A 75 10.69 12.07 14.72
CA VAL A 75 11.63 13.10 15.17
C VAL A 75 10.82 14.28 15.72
N ASP A 76 11.06 14.64 16.98
CA ASP A 76 10.29 15.65 17.73
C ASP A 76 10.20 17.02 17.04
N GLU A 77 11.25 17.40 16.30
CA GLU A 77 11.36 18.73 15.70
C GLU A 77 11.83 18.69 14.24
N ARG A 78 11.54 19.78 13.52
CA ARG A 78 12.07 19.99 12.17
C ARG A 78 13.60 20.11 12.23
N THR A 79 14.31 19.12 11.71
CA THR A 79 15.79 19.14 11.57
C THR A 79 16.31 20.20 10.58
N ARG A 80 15.41 20.86 9.84
CA ARG A 80 15.72 21.88 8.83
C ARG A 80 15.52 23.28 9.40
N GLY A 81 16.62 23.90 9.85
CA GLY A 81 16.59 25.27 10.37
C GLY A 81 17.82 25.68 11.18
N ALA A 82 18.64 24.71 11.62
CA ALA A 82 19.89 25.02 12.29
C ALA A 82 20.81 25.86 11.40
N THR A 83 21.29 26.99 11.92
CA THR A 83 22.32 27.82 11.29
C THR A 83 23.52 26.94 10.95
N LYS A 84 23.85 26.87 9.66
CA LYS A 84 24.95 26.04 9.16
C LYS A 84 26.21 26.88 9.08
N ASN A 85 27.25 26.48 9.79
CA ASN A 85 28.60 26.97 9.61
C ASN A 85 29.37 25.92 8.82
N TYR A 86 29.37 26.04 7.49
CA TYR A 86 30.14 25.14 6.65
C TYR A 86 31.61 25.50 6.74
N ARG A 87 32.45 24.55 7.13
CA ARG A 87 33.90 24.60 6.99
C ARG A 87 34.29 23.53 5.98
N GLU A 88 35.20 23.86 5.07
CA GLU A 88 35.75 22.86 4.16
C GLU A 88 36.46 21.76 4.98
N PRO A 89 36.20 20.47 4.69
CA PRO A 89 36.94 19.38 5.30
C PRO A 89 38.45 19.57 5.08
N GLY A 90 39.25 19.27 6.10
CA GLY A 90 40.70 19.21 5.94
C GLY A 90 41.11 18.09 4.98
N ASP A 91 42.35 18.13 4.49
CA ASP A 91 42.88 17.15 3.52
C ASP A 91 42.80 15.69 4.02
N GLU A 92 42.73 15.49 5.33
CA GLU A 92 42.66 14.19 6.01
C GLU A 92 41.27 13.89 6.60
N GLU A 93 40.34 14.84 6.58
CA GLU A 93 39.02 14.70 7.21
C GLU A 93 38.06 13.92 6.29
N GLY A 94 37.62 12.75 6.77
CA GLY A 94 36.77 11.84 5.99
C GLY A 94 37.55 10.92 5.04
N LEU A 95 38.89 11.07 4.97
CA LEU A 95 39.73 10.05 4.38
C LEU A 95 40.03 8.95 5.41
N PRO A 96 40.09 7.69 4.99
CA PRO A 96 40.58 6.61 5.84
C PRO A 96 42.02 6.89 6.28
N GLY A 97 42.34 6.53 7.52
CA GLY A 97 43.66 6.79 8.11
C GLY A 97 44.80 6.18 7.27
N PRO A 98 46.03 6.72 7.36
CA PRO A 98 47.18 6.23 6.61
C PRO A 98 47.48 4.74 6.84
N GLU A 99 47.04 4.18 7.97
CA GLU A 99 47.11 2.75 8.31
C GLU A 99 46.10 1.85 7.58
N ASP A 100 45.00 2.40 7.05
CA ASP A 100 43.92 1.65 6.38
C ASP A 100 44.22 1.43 4.88
N GLY A 101 45.19 2.15 4.30
CA GLY A 101 45.76 1.88 2.98
C GLY A 101 44.77 1.99 1.80
N SER A 102 43.54 2.45 2.04
CA SER A 102 42.44 2.55 1.10
C SER A 102 42.47 3.84 0.26
N SER A 103 43.46 4.72 0.47
CA SER A 103 43.79 5.86 -0.39
C SER A 103 44.59 5.41 -1.63
N ARG A 104 43.96 4.66 -2.55
CA ARG A 104 44.60 4.29 -3.83
C ARG A 104 43.81 4.86 -5.00
N VAL A 105 44.40 5.88 -5.62
CA VAL A 105 44.18 6.25 -7.02
C VAL A 105 44.13 4.98 -7.84
N ALA A 106 42.98 4.70 -8.45
CA ALA A 106 42.83 3.66 -9.46
C ALA A 106 43.60 4.08 -10.72
N GLY A 107 44.92 3.89 -10.69
CA GLY A 107 45.73 3.82 -11.90
C GLY A 107 45.35 2.52 -12.62
N GLY A 108 44.53 2.63 -13.66
CA GLY A 108 44.22 1.52 -14.56
C GLY A 108 45.49 1.00 -15.25
N PRO A 109 45.53 -0.29 -15.63
CA PRO A 109 46.71 -0.90 -16.23
C PRO A 109 47.04 -0.28 -17.60
N ASN A 110 48.32 0.01 -17.84
CA ASN A 110 48.89 0.25 -19.18
C ASN A 110 49.06 -1.08 -19.93
#